data_AF-Q0S5W4-F1
#
_entry.id   AF-Q0S5W4-F1
#
_cell.length_a   1.000
_cell.length_b   1.000
_cell.length_c   1.000
_cell.angle_alpha   90.00
_cell.angle_beta   90.00
_cell.angle_gamma   90.00
#
_symmetry.space_group_name_H-M   'P 1'
#
loop_
_entity.id
_entity.type
_entity.pdbx_description
1 polymer ?
#
loop_
_entity_poly.entity_id
_entity_poly.type
_entity_poly.pdbx_seq_one_letter_code
_entity_poly.pdbx_strand_id
1 'polypeptide(L)'
;MTHLSEQERQTLWRIADVLIPATTTRPSLRDADPEGIWLERALTARTDLVGALQAELALLATASDLEPAVVDLHESDRARFDVVATAVSGAYYLVPEVRGLIGYPGQHRNPPRLEEAAEELSDEIFEAAMNYPGSYRPTPR
;
A
#
# COMPACT_ATOMS: atom_id res chain seq x y z
N MET A 1 6.31 2.17 20.24
CA MET A 1 6.14 3.63 20.23
C MET A 1 5.08 3.92 19.20
N THR A 2 4.09 4.74 19.53
CA THR A 2 3.03 5.13 18.61
C THR A 2 3.53 6.31 17.80
N HIS A 3 3.45 6.26 16.46
CA HIS A 3 3.94 7.34 15.59
C HIS A 3 2.95 8.51 15.52
N LEU A 4 1.66 8.24 15.65
CA LEU A 4 0.60 9.24 15.59
C LEU A 4 -0.02 9.48 16.97
N SER A 5 -0.41 10.73 17.24
CA SER A 5 -1.27 11.08 18.35
C SER A 5 -2.70 10.53 18.16
N GLU A 6 -3.50 10.53 19.23
CA GLU A 6 -4.90 10.10 19.15
C GLU A 6 -5.69 10.89 18.10
N GLN A 7 -5.53 12.22 18.08
CA GLN A 7 -6.27 13.08 17.16
C GLN A 7 -5.87 12.86 15.70
N GLU A 8 -4.58 12.68 15.43
CA GLU A 8 -4.07 12.33 14.10
C GLU A 8 -4.61 10.97 13.66
N ARG A 9 -4.60 9.97 14.55
CA ARG A 9 -5.14 8.65 14.26
C ARG A 9 -6.63 8.68 13.95
N GLN A 10 -7.42 9.44 14.70
CA GLN A 10 -8.85 9.62 14.41
C GLN A 10 -9.10 10.28 13.06
N THR A 11 -8.27 11.26 12.69
CA THR A 11 -8.35 11.90 11.37
C THR A 11 -7.99 10.90 10.28
N LEU A 12 -6.91 10.14 10.45
CA LEU A 12 -6.49 9.09 9.52
C LEU A 12 -7.58 8.04 9.35
N TRP A 13 -8.27 7.63 10.41
CA TRP A 13 -9.40 6.72 10.33
C TRP A 13 -10.56 7.27 9.52
N ARG A 14 -10.87 8.56 9.61
CA ARG A 14 -11.92 9.16 8.77
C ARG A 14 -11.49 9.20 7.31
N ILE A 15 -10.20 9.48 7.04
CA ILE A 15 -9.67 9.46 5.67
C ILE A 15 -9.68 8.03 5.12
N ALA A 16 -9.35 7.04 5.94
CA ALA A 16 -9.35 5.64 5.55
C ALA A 16 -10.75 5.16 5.15
N ASP A 17 -11.81 5.63 5.84
CA ASP A 17 -13.19 5.32 5.45
C ASP A 17 -13.55 5.89 4.07
N VAL A 18 -12.95 7.01 3.67
CA VAL A 18 -13.12 7.61 2.33
C VAL A 18 -12.34 6.82 1.29
N LEU A 19 -11.07 6.50 1.57
CA LEU A 19 -10.18 5.86 0.59
C LEU A 19 -10.45 4.36 0.40
N ILE A 20 -10.78 3.66 1.49
CA ILE A 20 -11.01 2.20 1.52
C ILE A 20 -12.28 1.95 2.35
N PRO A 21 -13.47 2.31 1.83
CA PRO A 21 -14.72 2.06 2.51
C PRO A 21 -15.01 0.56 2.62
N ALA A 22 -15.76 0.17 3.65
CA ALA A 22 -16.26 -1.19 3.77
C ALA A 22 -17.22 -1.53 2.62
N THR A 23 -17.15 -2.77 2.15
CA THR A 23 -18.07 -3.34 1.15
C THR A 23 -18.62 -4.67 1.67
N THR A 24 -19.58 -5.27 0.97
CA THR A 24 -20.15 -6.58 1.35
C THR A 24 -19.09 -7.68 1.50
N THR A 25 -17.99 -7.60 0.75
CA THR A 25 -16.97 -8.66 0.69
C THR A 25 -15.62 -8.26 1.28
N ARG A 26 -15.44 -6.98 1.64
CA ARG A 26 -14.15 -6.45 2.08
C ARG A 26 -14.36 -5.47 3.24
N PRO A 27 -13.63 -5.63 4.36
CA PRO A 27 -13.70 -4.68 5.47
C PRO A 27 -13.06 -3.34 5.06
N SER A 28 -13.43 -2.26 5.75
CA SER A 28 -12.64 -1.03 5.74
C SER A 28 -11.30 -1.25 6.46
N LEU A 29 -10.37 -0.31 6.36
CA LEU A 29 -9.15 -0.38 7.17
C LEU A 29 -9.45 -0.33 8.67
N ARG A 30 -10.40 0.53 9.09
CA ARG A 30 -10.77 0.66 10.50
C ARG A 30 -11.33 -0.65 11.06
N ASP A 31 -12.14 -1.35 10.29
CA ASP A 31 -12.73 -2.62 10.72
C ASP A 31 -11.69 -3.74 10.73
N ALA A 32 -10.74 -3.73 9.79
CA ALA A 32 -9.71 -4.75 9.65
C ALA A 32 -8.54 -4.58 10.64
N ASP A 33 -8.29 -3.36 11.13
CA ASP A 33 -7.22 -3.02 12.07
C ASP A 33 -7.70 -2.05 13.18
N PRO A 34 -8.69 -2.46 14.01
CA PRO A 34 -9.32 -1.55 14.98
C PRO A 34 -8.35 -1.03 16.04
N GLU A 35 -7.34 -1.82 16.39
CA GLU A 35 -6.29 -1.46 17.35
C GLU A 35 -5.12 -0.69 16.70
N GLY A 36 -5.12 -0.52 15.37
CA GLY A 36 -4.06 0.17 14.64
C GLY A 36 -2.70 -0.54 14.64
N ILE A 37 -2.66 -1.86 14.87
CA ILE A 37 -1.42 -2.63 14.95
C ILE A 37 -0.70 -2.63 13.60
N TRP A 38 -1.44 -2.80 12.51
CA TRP A 38 -0.88 -2.83 11.16
C TRP A 38 -0.59 -1.44 10.63
N LEU A 39 -1.37 -0.43 11.03
CA LEU A 39 -1.03 0.97 10.83
C LEU A 39 0.33 1.32 11.45
N GLU A 40 0.54 1.03 12.73
CA GLU A 40 1.80 1.30 13.40
C GLU A 40 2.97 0.53 12.77
N ARG A 41 2.73 -0.69 12.31
CA ARG A 41 3.73 -1.48 11.57
C ARG A 41 4.08 -0.85 10.23
N ALA A 42 3.10 -0.33 9.49
CA ALA A 42 3.32 0.37 8.23
C ALA A 42 4.16 1.64 8.44
N LEU A 43 3.81 2.44 9.46
CA LEU A 43 4.53 3.68 9.80
C LEU A 43 5.95 3.39 10.31
N THR A 44 6.14 2.31 11.06
CA THR A 44 7.48 1.88 11.49
C THR A 44 8.35 1.43 10.32
N ALA A 45 7.76 0.81 9.28
CA ALA A 45 8.49 0.42 8.08
C ALA A 45 8.85 1.62 7.18
N ARG A 46 8.13 2.74 7.31
CA ARG A 46 8.30 3.97 6.53
C ARG A 46 8.35 5.20 7.44
N THR A 47 9.29 5.20 8.39
CA THR A 47 9.46 6.33 9.33
C THR A 47 9.77 7.65 8.62
N ASP A 48 10.33 7.59 7.42
CA ASP A 48 10.54 8.73 6.51
C ASP A 48 9.23 9.42 6.08
N LEU A 49 8.10 8.68 6.04
CA LEU A 49 6.79 9.19 5.64
C LEU A 49 6.06 9.92 6.79
N VAL A 50 6.39 9.60 8.04
CA VAL A 50 5.60 10.00 9.22
C VAL A 50 5.44 11.51 9.33
N GLY A 51 6.52 12.27 9.16
CA GLY A 51 6.47 13.73 9.29
C GLY A 51 5.59 14.40 8.22
N ALA A 52 5.67 13.92 6.98
CA ALA A 52 4.80 14.41 5.90
C ALA A 52 3.34 14.02 6.14
N LEU A 53 3.09 12.80 6.61
CA LEU A 53 1.75 12.34 6.95
C LEU A 53 1.12 13.19 8.05
N GLN A 54 1.84 13.48 9.13
CA GLN A 54 1.34 14.33 10.22
C GLN A 54 0.94 15.73 9.73
N ALA A 55 1.71 16.33 8.81
CA ALA A 55 1.37 17.60 8.20
C ALA A 55 0.05 17.54 7.40
N GLU A 56 -0.14 16.49 6.60
CA GLU A 56 -1.38 16.30 5.84
C GLU A 56 -2.59 16.03 6.75
N LEU A 57 -2.41 15.22 7.80
CA LEU A 57 -3.46 14.95 8.78
C LEU A 57 -3.88 16.24 9.51
N ALA A 58 -2.93 17.10 9.88
CA ALA A 58 -3.24 18.37 10.52
C ALA A 58 -4.05 19.30 9.60
N LEU A 59 -3.75 19.34 8.30
CA LEU A 59 -4.49 20.15 7.34
C LEU A 59 -5.90 19.57 7.09
N LEU A 60 -6.00 18.27 6.82
CA LEU A 60 -7.28 17.60 6.55
C LEU A 60 -8.19 17.56 7.79
N ALA A 61 -7.64 17.59 9.01
CA ALA A 61 -8.42 17.71 10.23
C ALA A 61 -9.23 19.01 10.31
N THR A 62 -8.80 20.06 9.60
CA THR A 62 -9.52 21.36 9.56
C THR A 62 -10.63 21.41 8.52
N ALA A 63 -10.71 20.43 7.62
CA ALA A 63 -11.72 20.40 6.57
C ALA A 63 -13.12 20.18 7.16
N SER A 64 -14.09 20.95 6.66
CA SER A 64 -15.50 20.83 7.08
C SER A 64 -16.11 19.52 6.61
N ASP A 65 -15.78 19.12 5.38
CA ASP A 65 -16.10 17.82 4.80
C ASP A 65 -14.81 17.18 4.27
N LEU A 66 -14.59 15.93 4.63
CA LEU A 66 -13.34 15.24 4.40
C LEU A 66 -13.28 14.59 3.01
N GLU A 67 -14.40 14.07 2.51
CA GLU A 67 -14.42 13.39 1.21
C GLU A 67 -14.10 14.37 0.07
N PRO A 68 -14.76 15.53 -0.06
CA PRO A 68 -14.38 16.55 -1.05
C PRO A 68 -12.96 17.04 -0.85
N ALA A 69 -12.50 17.23 0.39
CA ALA A 69 -11.14 17.70 0.65
C ALA A 69 -10.06 16.69 0.21
N VAL A 70 -10.31 15.39 0.35
CA VAL A 70 -9.41 14.33 -0.12
C VAL A 70 -9.41 14.26 -1.65
N VAL A 71 -10.58 14.44 -2.29
CA VAL A 71 -10.68 14.52 -3.77
C VAL A 71 -9.94 15.75 -4.29
N ASP A 72 -10.16 16.92 -3.69
CA ASP A 72 -9.47 18.16 -4.07
C ASP A 72 -7.95 18.02 -3.89
N LEU A 73 -7.49 17.37 -2.82
CA LEU A 73 -6.07 17.08 -2.61
C LEU A 73 -5.51 16.18 -3.73
N HIS A 74 -6.26 15.16 -4.14
CA HIS A 74 -5.88 14.27 -5.23
C HIS A 74 -5.72 15.01 -6.57
N GLU A 75 -6.62 15.94 -6.87
CA GLU A 75 -6.63 16.70 -8.12
C GLU A 75 -5.61 17.83 -8.14
N SER A 76 -5.39 18.49 -7.00
CA SER A 76 -4.52 19.68 -6.90
C SER A 76 -3.05 19.36 -6.62
N ASP A 77 -2.77 18.35 -5.81
CA ASP A 77 -1.40 17.96 -5.45
C ASP A 77 -1.29 16.46 -5.21
N ARG A 78 -0.99 15.74 -6.30
CA ARG A 78 -0.90 14.28 -6.28
C ARG A 78 0.18 13.77 -5.32
N ALA A 79 1.31 14.48 -5.19
CA ALA A 79 2.41 14.03 -4.34
C ALA A 79 2.02 14.05 -2.86
N ARG A 80 1.26 15.08 -2.43
CA ARG A 80 0.73 15.18 -1.07
C ARG A 80 -0.37 14.17 -0.81
N PHE A 81 -1.27 13.96 -1.77
CA PHE A 81 -2.27 12.88 -1.70
C PHE A 81 -1.61 11.51 -1.52
N ASP A 82 -0.56 11.21 -2.28
CA ASP A 82 0.12 9.91 -2.26
C ASP A 82 0.72 9.60 -0.88
N VAL A 83 1.09 10.60 -0.07
CA VAL A 83 1.54 10.39 1.32
C VAL A 83 0.46 9.68 2.14
N VAL A 84 -0.76 10.22 2.12
CA VAL A 84 -1.88 9.68 2.90
C VAL A 84 -2.36 8.35 2.31
N ALA A 85 -2.49 8.29 0.98
CA ALA A 85 -2.91 7.07 0.29
C ALA A 85 -1.92 5.91 0.52
N THR A 86 -0.62 6.18 0.53
CA THR A 86 0.42 5.17 0.81
C THR A 86 0.32 4.66 2.24
N ALA A 87 0.14 5.54 3.23
CA ALA A 87 0.01 5.12 4.62
C ALA A 87 -1.22 4.24 4.83
N VAL A 88 -2.38 4.66 4.32
CA VAL A 88 -3.66 3.94 4.46
C VAL A 88 -3.63 2.61 3.72
N SER A 89 -3.25 2.60 2.44
CA SER A 89 -3.21 1.35 1.66
C SER A 89 -2.12 0.40 2.14
N GLY A 90 -0.96 0.92 2.56
CA GLY A 90 0.11 0.14 3.16
C GLY A 90 -0.33 -0.57 4.43
N ALA A 91 -1.02 0.12 5.33
CA ALA A 91 -1.61 -0.49 6.52
C ALA A 91 -2.64 -1.58 6.14
N TYR A 92 -3.56 -1.27 5.23
CA TYR A 92 -4.64 -2.17 4.80
C TYR A 92 -4.13 -3.49 4.24
N TYR A 93 -3.17 -3.43 3.31
CA TYR A 93 -2.62 -4.63 2.67
C TYR A 93 -1.63 -5.41 3.55
N LEU A 94 -1.24 -4.87 4.72
CA LEU A 94 -0.49 -5.64 5.71
C LEU A 94 -1.40 -6.52 6.59
N VAL A 95 -2.70 -6.19 6.71
CA VAL A 95 -3.64 -6.95 7.54
C VAL A 95 -3.78 -8.40 7.02
N PRO A 96 -3.58 -9.43 7.86
CA PRO A 96 -3.64 -10.83 7.44
C PRO A 96 -4.98 -11.25 6.81
N GLU A 97 -6.09 -10.76 7.37
CA GLU A 97 -7.43 -10.98 6.80
C GLU A 97 -7.52 -10.45 5.37
N VAL A 98 -7.14 -9.18 5.16
CA VAL A 98 -7.12 -8.54 3.84
C VAL A 98 -6.20 -9.27 2.87
N ARG A 99 -5.01 -9.69 3.32
CA ARG A 99 -4.07 -10.51 2.52
C ARG A 99 -4.71 -11.82 2.07
N GLY A 100 -5.45 -12.47 2.97
CA GLY A 100 -6.21 -13.68 2.66
C GLY A 100 -7.28 -13.42 1.59
N LEU A 101 -8.02 -12.31 1.70
CA LEU A 101 -9.05 -11.93 0.73
C LEU A 101 -8.51 -11.67 -0.68
N ILE A 102 -7.29 -11.13 -0.80
CA ILE A 102 -6.63 -10.90 -2.10
C ILE A 102 -5.78 -12.09 -2.58
N GLY A 103 -5.75 -13.18 -1.82
CA GLY A 103 -4.94 -14.35 -2.15
C GLY A 103 -3.43 -14.10 -2.12
N TYR A 104 -2.95 -13.13 -1.33
CA TYR A 104 -1.52 -12.84 -1.20
C TYR A 104 -0.91 -13.69 -0.09
N PRO A 105 -0.15 -14.76 -0.42
CA PRO A 105 0.42 -15.65 0.59
C PRO A 105 1.50 -14.94 1.43
N GLY A 106 2.02 -13.81 0.95
CA GLY A 106 3.20 -13.16 1.51
C GLY A 106 4.46 -13.53 0.73
N GLN A 107 5.59 -13.03 1.19
CA GLN A 107 6.89 -13.40 0.64
C GLN A 107 7.28 -14.79 1.16
N HIS A 108 6.88 -15.82 0.41
CA HIS A 108 7.37 -17.18 0.60
C HIS A 108 8.57 -17.42 -0.30
N ARG A 109 9.70 -17.83 0.29
CA ARG A 109 10.78 -18.41 -0.49
C ARG A 109 10.30 -19.76 -0.99
N ASN A 110 10.06 -19.88 -2.30
CA ASN A 110 9.93 -21.16 -2.98
C ASN A 110 11.31 -21.51 -3.54
N PRO A 111 12.22 -22.11 -2.75
CA PRO A 111 13.47 -22.56 -3.33
C PRO A 111 13.16 -23.62 -4.40
N PRO A 112 13.74 -23.52 -5.60
CA PRO A 112 13.61 -24.57 -6.59
C PRO A 112 14.14 -25.89 -6.02
N ARG A 113 13.60 -27.02 -6.47
CA ARG A 113 14.20 -28.33 -6.17
C ARG A 113 15.59 -28.39 -6.81
N LEU A 114 16.45 -29.31 -6.34
CA LEU A 114 17.84 -29.37 -6.78
C LEU A 114 17.95 -29.56 -8.30
N GLU A 115 17.06 -30.35 -8.88
CA GLU A 115 16.98 -30.63 -10.30
C GLU A 115 16.52 -29.40 -11.10
N GLU A 116 15.51 -28.68 -10.60
CA GLU A 116 14.99 -27.44 -11.18
C GLU A 116 16.04 -26.31 -11.10
N ALA A 117 16.79 -26.24 -10.00
CA ALA A 117 17.86 -25.28 -9.82
C ALA A 117 19.01 -25.49 -10.81
N ALA A 118 19.34 -26.76 -11.13
CA ALA A 118 20.36 -27.08 -12.12
C ALA A 118 19.93 -26.72 -13.55
N GLU A 119 18.64 -26.84 -13.87
CA GLU A 119 18.08 -26.42 -15.15
C GLU A 119 18.00 -24.89 -15.25
N GLU A 120 17.56 -24.19 -14.21
CA GLU A 120 17.53 -22.72 -14.14
C GLU A 120 18.93 -22.11 -14.23
N LEU A 121 19.95 -22.75 -13.66
CA LEU A 121 21.36 -22.32 -13.72
C LEU A 121 22.06 -22.75 -15.02
N SER A 122 21.38 -23.47 -15.93
CA SER A 122 21.97 -23.82 -17.21
C SER A 122 22.13 -22.57 -18.09
N ASP A 123 23.29 -22.46 -18.76
CA ASP A 123 23.62 -21.31 -19.59
C ASP A 123 22.60 -21.09 -20.72
N GLU A 124 21.89 -22.14 -21.17
CA GLU A 124 20.91 -22.06 -22.25
C GLU A 124 19.71 -21.16 -21.94
N ILE A 125 19.16 -21.20 -20.72
CA ILE A 125 18.02 -20.35 -20.32
C ILE A 125 18.47 -18.89 -20.19
N PHE A 126 19.64 -18.66 -19.59
CA PHE A 126 20.19 -17.33 -19.43
C PHE A 126 20.62 -16.71 -20.77
N GLU A 127 21.26 -17.49 -21.65
CA GLU A 127 21.64 -17.05 -22.99
C GLU A 127 20.43 -16.71 -23.85
N ALA A 128 19.35 -17.51 -23.79
CA ALA A 128 18.12 -17.21 -24.54
C ALA A 128 17.49 -15.88 -24.09
N ALA A 129 17.49 -15.59 -22.79
CA ALA A 129 17.01 -14.32 -22.25
C ALA A 129 17.93 -13.14 -22.62
N MET A 130 19.25 -13.32 -22.52
CA MET A 130 20.24 -12.30 -22.90
C MET A 130 20.22 -11.99 -24.40
N ASN A 131 19.97 -13.00 -25.23
CA ASN A 131 19.91 -12.87 -26.68
C ASN A 131 18.50 -12.58 -27.20
N TYR A 132 17.52 -12.36 -26.32
CA TYR A 132 16.16 -12.03 -26.72
C TYR A 132 16.15 -10.63 -27.38
N PRO A 133 15.82 -10.51 -28.68
CA PRO A 133 15.94 -9.24 -29.40
C PRO A 133 14.84 -8.21 -29.06
N GLY A 134 13.94 -8.56 -28.13
CA GLY A 134 12.76 -7.77 -27.82
C GLY A 134 11.65 -7.96 -28.85
N SER A 135 10.39 -7.90 -28.40
CA SER A 135 9.22 -7.78 -29.26
C SER A 135 8.37 -6.59 -28.83
N TYR A 136 8.99 -5.41 -28.77
CA TYR A 136 8.24 -4.20 -28.50
C TYR A 136 7.28 -3.90 -29.66
N ARG A 137 6.00 -3.76 -29.35
CA ARG A 137 5.00 -3.19 -30.27
C ARG A 137 4.57 -1.83 -29.74
N PRO A 138 4.64 -0.76 -30.55
CA PRO A 138 4.20 0.55 -30.12
C PRO A 138 2.70 0.54 -29.84
N THR A 139 2.30 1.31 -28.83
CA THR A 139 0.88 1.52 -28.49
C THR A 139 0.16 2.15 -29.70
N PRO A 140 -0.97 1.58 -30.17
CA PRO A 140 -1.74 2.16 -31.26
C PRO A 140 -2.18 3.59 -30.93
N ARG A 141 -2.14 4.49 -31.93
CA ARG A 141 -2.68 5.85 -31.84
C ARG A 141 -4.15 5.88 -32.23
#